data_AF-A0A957HSH7-F1
#
_entry.id   AF-A0A957HSH7-F1
#
_cell.length_a   1.000
_cell.length_b   1.000
_cell.length_c   1.000
_cell.angle_alpha   90.00
_cell.angle_beta   90.00
_cell.angle_gamma   90.00
#
_symmetry.space_group_name_H-M   'P 1'
#
loop_
_entity.id
_entity.type
_entity.pdbx_description
1 polymer ?
#
loop_
_entity_poly.entity_id
_entity_poly.type
_entity_poly.pdbx_seq_one_letter_code
_entity_poly.pdbx_strand_id
1 'polypeptide(L)'
;MSDQCSRCRIGRLQTISTPYLTKINGHIMVVPDSPAYHCDMCGSVRYDEQFLENIEQLVDQFAETSLVQETYHPIRFGDVVDQSLSTRRSS
;
A
#
# COMPACT_ATOMS: atom_id res chain seq x y z
N MET A 1 4.91 15.73 -20.13
CA MET A 1 4.88 15.44 -18.68
C MET A 1 6.18 15.95 -18.09
N SER A 2 6.11 16.70 -17.00
CA SER A 2 7.31 17.25 -16.38
C SER A 2 7.86 16.23 -15.38
N ASP A 3 9.01 15.64 -15.70
CA ASP A 3 9.73 14.73 -14.80
C ASP A 3 10.39 15.46 -13.62
N GLN A 4 10.09 16.75 -13.44
CA GLN A 4 10.67 17.61 -12.41
C GLN A 4 9.85 17.55 -11.13
N CYS A 5 10.54 17.40 -9.99
CA CYS A 5 9.91 17.39 -8.69
C CYS A 5 9.20 18.73 -8.40
N SER A 6 7.90 18.70 -8.11
CA SER A 6 7.12 19.90 -7.76
C SER A 6 7.52 20.53 -6.42
N ARG A 7 8.12 19.75 -5.51
CA ARG A 7 8.54 20.19 -4.17
C ARG A 7 9.85 20.98 -4.20
N CYS A 8 10.91 20.43 -4.79
CA CYS A 8 12.23 21.08 -4.80
C CYS A 8 12.54 21.81 -6.11
N ARG A 9 11.84 21.49 -7.21
CA ARG A 9 12.07 22.03 -8.58
C ARG A 9 13.49 21.83 -9.12
N ILE A 10 14.28 20.99 -8.48
CA ILE A 10 15.67 20.71 -8.84
C ILE A 10 15.80 19.27 -9.31
N GLY A 11 15.33 18.33 -8.50
CA GLY A 11 15.45 16.90 -8.77
C GLY A 11 14.45 16.35 -9.76
N ARG A 12 14.71 15.12 -10.19
CA ARG A 12 13.87 14.34 -11.10
C ARG A 12 13.10 13.27 -10.35
N LEU A 13 11.92 12.96 -10.86
CA LEU A 13 11.08 11.89 -10.34
C LEU A 13 11.52 10.56 -10.95
N GLN A 14 11.89 9.59 -10.10
CA GLN A 14 12.22 8.22 -10.46
C GLN A 14 11.08 7.30 -10.08
N THR A 15 10.72 6.35 -10.95
CA THR A 15 9.69 5.35 -10.66
C THR A 15 10.18 4.36 -9.60
N ILE A 16 9.35 4.08 -8.62
CA ILE A 16 9.60 3.15 -7.52
C ILE A 16 8.35 2.34 -7.20
N SER A 17 8.52 1.17 -6.56
CA SER A 17 7.45 0.44 -5.87
C SER A 17 7.65 0.59 -4.37
N THR A 18 6.62 1.05 -3.65
CA THR A 18 6.71 1.29 -2.20
C THR A 18 5.35 1.12 -1.53
N PRO A 19 5.27 0.80 -0.22
CA PRO A 19 4.00 0.60 0.44
C PRO A 19 3.15 1.88 0.53
N TYR A 20 1.91 1.84 0.03
CA TYR A 20 0.89 2.83 0.31
C TYR A 20 0.16 2.50 1.61
N LEU A 21 0.10 3.46 2.53
CA LEU A 21 -0.62 3.34 3.81
C LEU A 21 -1.65 4.44 3.91
N THR A 22 -2.89 4.07 4.19
CA THR A 22 -3.97 5.03 4.45
C THR A 22 -4.85 4.58 5.61
N LYS A 23 -5.56 5.53 6.21
CA LYS A 23 -6.55 5.27 7.26
C LYS A 23 -7.94 5.45 6.69
N ILE A 24 -8.79 4.44 6.86
CA ILE A 24 -10.18 4.43 6.40
C ILE A 24 -11.04 3.98 7.57
N ASN A 25 -11.97 4.84 8.03
CA ASN A 25 -12.89 4.52 9.11
C ASN A 25 -12.23 3.90 10.36
N GLY A 26 -11.07 4.43 10.77
CA GLY A 26 -10.31 3.94 11.93
C GLY A 26 -9.47 2.68 11.68
N HIS A 27 -9.56 2.08 10.48
CA HIS A 27 -8.75 0.93 10.07
C HIS A 27 -7.57 1.39 9.20
N ILE A 28 -6.50 0.61 9.20
CA ILE A 28 -5.33 0.86 8.35
C ILE A 28 -5.42 -0.07 7.14
N MET A 29 -5.37 0.52 5.95
CA MET A 29 -5.17 -0.22 4.71
C MET A 29 -3.70 -0.09 4.30
N VAL A 30 -3.09 -1.22 3.94
CA VAL A 30 -1.72 -1.30 3.46
C VAL A 30 -1.72 -1.98 2.10
N VAL A 31 -1.13 -1.32 1.11
CA VAL A 31 -0.85 -1.90 -0.21
C VAL A 31 0.66 -1.95 -0.38
N PRO A 32 1.31 -3.11 -0.34
CA PRO A 32 2.76 -3.22 -0.18
C PRO A 32 3.57 -2.78 -1.42
N ASP A 33 3.08 -3.08 -2.63
CA ASP A 33 3.79 -2.86 -3.89
C ASP A 33 3.09 -1.80 -4.74
N SER A 34 3.02 -0.56 -4.23
CA SER A 34 2.31 0.52 -4.90
C SER A 34 3.23 1.34 -5.81
N PRO A 35 2.80 1.65 -7.05
CA PRO A 35 3.57 2.48 -7.96
C PRO A 35 3.65 3.92 -7.45
N ALA A 36 4.86 4.46 -7.38
CA ALA A 36 5.12 5.81 -6.95
C ALA A 36 6.33 6.43 -7.66
N TYR A 37 6.52 7.71 -7.42
CA TYR A 37 7.61 8.53 -7.92
C TYR A 37 8.39 9.11 -6.74
N HIS A 38 9.69 8.83 -6.68
CA HIS A 38 10.60 9.35 -5.66
C HIS A 38 11.53 10.40 -6.28
N CYS A 39 11.68 11.55 -5.63
CA CYS A 39 12.64 12.55 -6.06
C CYS A 39 14.06 12.17 -5.61
N ASP A 40 14.97 12.04 -6.58
CA ASP A 40 16.39 11.75 -6.37
C ASP A 40 17.15 12.79 -5.52
N MET A 41 16.65 14.03 -5.44
CA MET A 41 17.31 15.12 -4.70
C MET A 41 16.72 15.39 -3.32
N CYS A 42 15.40 15.41 -3.16
CA CYS A 42 14.75 15.81 -1.91
C CYS A 42 13.97 14.70 -1.21
N GLY A 43 13.87 13.52 -1.83
CA GLY A 43 13.19 12.37 -1.25
C GLY A 43 11.66 12.47 -1.21
N SER A 44 11.06 13.46 -1.89
CA SER A 44 9.59 13.51 -1.96
C SER A 44 9.05 12.29 -2.68
N VAL A 45 8.05 11.63 -2.08
CA VAL A 45 7.32 10.53 -2.70
C VAL A 45 5.94 11.02 -3.14
N ARG A 46 5.54 10.66 -4.35
CA ARG A 46 4.20 10.90 -4.90
C ARG A 46 3.70 9.59 -5.52
N TYR A 47 2.55 9.10 -5.09
CA TYR A 47 1.95 7.90 -5.69
C TYR A 47 1.43 8.19 -7.10
N ASP A 48 1.35 7.14 -7.91
CA ASP A 48 0.77 7.24 -9.24
C ASP A 48 -0.72 7.65 -9.17
N GLU A 49 -1.13 8.57 -10.05
CA GLU A 49 -2.48 9.16 -10.01
C GLU A 49 -3.54 8.11 -10.32
N GLN A 50 -3.31 7.26 -11.32
CA GLN A 50 -4.25 6.20 -11.69
C GLN A 50 -4.35 5.16 -10.57
N PHE A 51 -3.23 4.85 -9.89
CA PHE A 51 -3.25 4.01 -8.71
C PHE A 51 -4.12 4.61 -7.60
N LEU A 52 -3.99 5.91 -7.30
CA LEU A 52 -4.79 6.57 -6.27
C LEU A 52 -6.28 6.56 -6.61
N GLU A 53 -6.66 6.87 -7.86
CA GLU A 53 -8.05 6.82 -8.31
C GLU A 53 -8.66 5.42 -8.14
N ASN A 54 -7.89 4.37 -8.46
CA ASN A 54 -8.34 2.98 -8.26
C ASN A 54 -8.52 2.65 -6.78
N ILE A 55 -7.64 3.14 -5.91
CA ILE A 55 -7.77 2.94 -4.46
C ILE A 55 -9.03 3.63 -3.94
N GLU A 56 -9.29 4.88 -4.33
CA GLU A 56 -10.50 5.59 -3.93
C GLU A 56 -11.77 4.81 -4.31
N GLN A 57 -11.85 4.32 -5.55
CA GLN A 57 -12.98 3.50 -6.01
C GLN A 57 -13.15 2.19 -5.22
N LEU A 58 -12.05 1.51 -4.89
CA LEU A 58 -12.11 0.29 -4.08
C LEU A 58 -12.62 0.62 -2.67
N VAL A 59 -12.10 1.69 -2.07
CA VAL A 59 -12.49 2.10 -0.72
C VAL A 59 -13.97 2.43 -0.65
N ASP A 60 -14.51 3.15 -1.64
CA ASP A 60 -15.92 3.48 -1.72
C ASP A 60 -16.79 2.20 -1.81
N GLN A 61 -16.41 1.22 -2.63
CA GLN A 61 -17.12 -0.07 -2.74
C GLN A 61 -17.12 -0.86 -1.41
N PHE A 62 -15.99 -0.87 -0.69
CA PHE A 62 -15.91 -1.56 0.60
C PHE A 62 -16.65 -0.81 1.71
N ALA A 63 -16.70 0.52 1.66
CA ALA A 63 -17.46 1.32 2.61
C ALA A 63 -18.97 1.02 2.52
N GLU A 64 -19.51 0.85 1.31
CA GLU A 64 -20.91 0.45 1.10
C GLU A 64 -21.20 -1.00 1.54
N THR A 65 -20.21 -1.89 1.40
CA THR A 65 -20.32 -3.30 1.78
C THR A 65 -20.30 -3.53 3.31
N SER A 66 -19.84 -2.54 4.07
CA SER A 66 -19.66 -2.62 5.54
C SER A 66 -20.97 -2.73 6.35
N LEU A 67 -22.15 -2.69 5.71
CA LEU A 67 -23.42 -3.05 6.35
C LEU A 67 -23.65 -4.58 6.44
N VAL A 68 -22.76 -5.40 5.84
CA VAL A 68 -22.94 -6.85 5.75
C VAL A 68 -21.61 -7.57 6.00
N GLN A 69 -21.17 -7.66 7.27
CA GLN A 69 -20.63 -8.90 7.89
C GLN A 69 -19.88 -8.61 9.19
N GLU A 70 -20.57 -8.94 10.28
CA GLU A 70 -20.12 -8.95 11.67
C GLU A 70 -19.27 -10.19 11.98
N THR A 71 -18.23 -10.48 11.19
CA THR A 71 -17.27 -11.56 11.49
C THR A 71 -15.82 -11.10 11.36
N TYR A 72 -15.48 -10.03 12.08
CA TYR A 72 -14.09 -9.68 12.35
C TYR A 72 -13.45 -10.77 13.24
N HIS A 73 -12.57 -11.59 12.67
CA HIS A 73 -11.69 -12.47 13.44
C HIS A 73 -10.36 -11.75 13.66
N PRO A 74 -10.03 -11.34 14.91
CA PRO A 74 -8.78 -10.64 15.17
C PRO A 74 -7.62 -11.59 14.88
N ILE A 75 -6.67 -11.14 14.05
CA ILE A 75 -5.36 -11.78 13.90
C ILE A 75 -4.74 -11.83 15.30
N ARG A 76 -4.54 -13.02 15.85
CA ARG A 76 -3.91 -13.17 17.17
C ARG A 76 -2.40 -13.21 16.99
N PHE A 77 -1.69 -12.71 18.00
CA PHE A 77 -0.25 -12.91 18.10
C PHE A 77 0.05 -14.41 18.04
N GLY A 78 0.52 -14.90 16.89
CA GLY A 78 0.75 -16.33 16.60
C GLY A 78 0.40 -16.79 15.18
N ASP A 79 -0.44 -16.04 14.44
CA ASP A 79 -0.93 -16.46 13.12
C ASP A 79 0.04 -16.20 11.96
N VAL A 80 1.23 -15.65 12.24
CA VAL A 80 2.29 -15.49 11.23
C VAL A 80 2.92 -16.86 10.96
N VAL A 81 2.33 -17.58 10.01
CA VAL A 81 2.90 -18.83 9.50
C VAL A 81 4.15 -18.50 8.68
N ASP A 82 5.31 -18.81 9.25
CA ASP A 82 6.58 -18.85 8.53
C ASP A 82 6.49 -19.90 7.40
N GLN A 83 6.33 -19.46 6.15
CA GLN A 83 6.26 -20.37 4.99
C GLN A 83 7.64 -21.00 4.64
N SER A 84 8.69 -20.73 5.42
CA SER A 84 10.06 -21.21 5.15
C SER A 84 10.39 -22.59 5.75
N LEU A 85 9.48 -23.25 6.47
CA LEU A 85 9.76 -24.53 7.14
C LEU A 85 8.99 -25.74 6.59
N SER A 86 8.63 -25.74 5.31
CA SER A 86 7.96 -26.89 4.67
C SER A 86 8.89 -27.99 4.14
N THR A 87 10.20 -27.97 4.46
CA THR A 87 11.10 -29.05 3.99
C THR A 87 12.06 -29.53 5.06
N ARG A 88 11.63 -30.51 5.86
CA ARG A 88 12.29 -31.82 6.09
C ARG A 88 11.75 -32.46 7.36
N ARG A 89 10.79 -33.37 7.19
CA ARG A 89 10.50 -34.45 8.15
C ARG A 89 11.23 -35.71 7.69
N SER A 90 11.75 -36.44 8.67
CA SER A 90 11.97 -37.89 8.71
C SER A 90 13.00 -38.53 7.77
N SER A 91 14.14 -38.90 8.36
CA SER A 91 14.66 -40.28 8.32
C SER A 91 15.26 -40.61 9.68
#